data_AF-A0A0A3II80-F1
#
_entry.id   AF-A0A0A3II80-F1
#
_cell.length_a   1.000
_cell.length_b   1.000
_cell.length_c   1.000
_cell.angle_alpha   90.00
_cell.angle_beta   90.00
_cell.angle_gamma   90.00
#
_symmetry.space_group_name_H-M   'P 1'
#
loop_
_entity.id
_entity.type
_entity.pdbx_description
1 polymer ?
#
loop_
_entity_poly.entity_id
_entity_poly.type
_entity_poly.pdbx_seq_one_letter_code
_entity_poly.pdbx_strand_id
1 'polypeptide(L)'
;MDNEKRDDLFNIEKMERTIKKAKRRATWKMVLIAILVLTFIVVFIAFANPKLTGVIEGQVTSSIRGMHEISAPNEFIGKRERYPGFLGGKSYYTTYKIIEGKVVYTGEDGYGYGLFRDEVLSKGGGYPALIGAAFTEEEAEKPTYNELGQRQMVFYYPFLPYDSYRRDLDLLDEIGQEKVMEVALSFDQGYTLQEVQSLIPNDVTLSWIWVDDVDEEKDNFQTGHMDENGEVVSLGDYLIRSEDTVYGFSLLDANGDEAEEPALSFIRNISSGKKFKARWQGEYKRLYETLSGEDGILAGNDLQYYGAVVTGDTKTLSQLKELPFIKASSIGVITDRY
;
A
#
# COMPACT_ATOMS: atom_id res chain seq x y z
N MET A 1 -54.67 -64.34 -32.99
CA MET A 1 -54.10 -63.66 -34.17
C MET A 1 -52.67 -64.19 -34.33
N ASP A 2 -52.50 -65.08 -35.31
CA ASP A 2 -51.33 -65.71 -35.94
C ASP A 2 -50.00 -66.01 -35.23
N ASN A 3 -49.45 -67.20 -35.54
CA ASN A 3 -48.09 -67.66 -35.22
C ASN A 3 -47.00 -66.73 -35.79
N GLU A 4 -47.30 -65.99 -36.85
CA GLU A 4 -46.42 -64.96 -37.42
C GLU A 4 -46.16 -63.80 -36.45
N LYS A 5 -47.10 -63.51 -35.53
CA LYS A 5 -46.91 -62.54 -34.44
C LYS A 5 -46.02 -63.07 -33.31
N ARG A 6 -45.86 -64.39 -33.18
CA ARG A 6 -44.98 -65.01 -32.19
C ARG A 6 -43.53 -65.02 -32.65
N ASP A 7 -43.26 -65.32 -33.92
CA ASP A 7 -41.90 -65.32 -34.46
C ASP A 7 -41.33 -63.90 -34.61
N ASP A 8 -42.18 -62.91 -34.89
CA ASP A 8 -41.76 -61.49 -34.87
C ASP A 8 -41.47 -60.95 -33.45
N LEU A 9 -41.98 -61.63 -32.41
CA LEU A 9 -41.75 -61.30 -31.00
C LEU A 9 -40.37 -61.73 -30.50
N PHE A 10 -39.74 -62.72 -31.14
CA PHE A 10 -38.44 -63.31 -30.75
C PHE A 10 -37.34 -63.11 -31.81
N ASN A 11 -37.52 -62.17 -32.74
CA ASN A 11 -36.48 -61.81 -33.70
C ASN A 11 -35.33 -61.05 -33.02
N ILE A 12 -34.26 -61.79 -32.70
CA ILE A 12 -33.07 -61.31 -31.96
C ILE A 12 -32.43 -60.08 -32.64
N GLU A 13 -32.37 -60.05 -33.97
CA GLU A 13 -31.77 -58.95 -34.72
C GLU A 13 -32.62 -57.67 -34.62
N LYS A 14 -33.96 -57.81 -34.68
CA LYS A 14 -34.91 -56.71 -34.48
C LYS A 14 -34.87 -56.18 -33.04
N MET A 15 -34.72 -57.08 -32.07
CA MET A 15 -34.55 -56.74 -30.65
C MET A 15 -33.22 -56.01 -30.41
N GLU A 16 -32.11 -56.48 -30.97
CA GLU A 16 -30.80 -55.83 -30.86
C GLU A 16 -30.80 -54.43 -31.50
N ARG A 17 -31.39 -54.27 -32.69
CA ARG A 17 -31.56 -52.97 -33.34
C ARG A 17 -32.42 -52.01 -32.51
N THR A 18 -33.46 -52.51 -31.86
CA THR A 18 -34.35 -51.73 -31.00
C THR A 18 -33.64 -51.29 -29.72
N ILE A 19 -32.88 -52.20 -29.09
CA ILE A 19 -32.04 -51.90 -27.93
C ILE A 19 -30.95 -50.88 -28.28
N LYS A 20 -30.26 -51.03 -29.42
CA LYS A 20 -29.26 -50.06 -29.90
C LYS A 20 -29.86 -48.68 -30.18
N LYS A 21 -31.06 -48.62 -30.80
CA LYS A 21 -31.80 -47.35 -31.02
C LYS A 21 -32.23 -46.72 -29.70
N ALA A 22 -32.71 -47.50 -28.74
CA ALA A 22 -33.09 -47.02 -27.41
C ALA A 22 -31.87 -46.48 -26.64
N LYS A 23 -30.74 -47.22 -26.66
CA LYS A 23 -29.47 -46.80 -26.06
C LYS A 23 -28.97 -45.49 -26.68
N ARG A 24 -28.97 -45.38 -28.02
CA ARG A 24 -28.60 -44.13 -28.73
C ARG A 24 -29.50 -42.96 -28.32
N ARG A 25 -30.82 -43.14 -28.28
CA ARG A 25 -31.77 -42.10 -27.83
C ARG A 25 -31.52 -41.68 -26.37
N ALA A 26 -31.23 -42.63 -25.49
CA ALA A 26 -30.89 -42.33 -24.09
C ALA A 26 -29.57 -41.56 -23.97
N THR A 27 -28.53 -41.97 -24.69
CA THR A 27 -27.26 -41.22 -24.76
C THR A 27 -27.46 -39.80 -25.28
N TRP A 28 -28.22 -39.60 -26.35
CA TRP A 28 -28.52 -38.25 -26.87
C TRP A 28 -29.31 -37.39 -25.87
N LYS A 29 -30.27 -37.98 -25.13
CA LYS A 29 -30.96 -37.26 -24.05
C LYS A 29 -29.99 -36.82 -22.95
N MET A 30 -29.09 -37.70 -22.51
CA MET A 30 -28.09 -37.37 -21.50
C MET A 30 -27.13 -36.28 -21.99
N VAL A 31 -26.65 -36.38 -23.24
CA VAL A 31 -25.80 -35.35 -23.86
C VAL A 31 -26.52 -34.01 -23.93
N LEU A 32 -27.80 -33.99 -24.33
CA LEU A 32 -28.58 -32.76 -24.41
C LEU A 32 -28.81 -32.14 -23.03
N ILE A 33 -29.11 -32.94 -22.01
CA ILE A 33 -29.22 -32.46 -20.62
C ILE A 33 -27.88 -31.90 -20.14
N ALA A 34 -26.76 -32.58 -20.41
CA ALA A 34 -25.43 -32.12 -20.02
C ALA A 34 -25.07 -30.78 -20.69
N ILE A 35 -25.40 -30.62 -21.97
CA ILE A 35 -25.22 -29.34 -22.68
C ILE A 35 -26.07 -28.25 -22.05
N LEU A 36 -27.36 -28.51 -21.79
CA LEU A 36 -28.25 -27.53 -21.16
C LEU A 36 -27.75 -27.10 -19.77
N VAL A 37 -27.31 -28.05 -18.95
CA VAL A 37 -26.74 -27.76 -17.63
C VAL A 37 -25.46 -26.96 -17.75
N LEU A 38 -24.55 -27.33 -18.66
CA LEU A 38 -23.31 -26.59 -18.89
C LEU A 38 -23.58 -25.16 -19.37
N THR A 39 -24.51 -24.98 -20.32
CA THR A 39 -24.94 -23.65 -20.79
C THR A 39 -25.53 -22.84 -19.65
N PHE A 40 -26.39 -23.43 -18.83
CA PHE A 40 -26.96 -22.75 -17.67
C PHE A 40 -25.88 -22.30 -16.68
N ILE A 41 -24.90 -23.17 -16.38
CA ILE A 41 -23.77 -22.83 -15.51
C ILE A 41 -22.94 -21.69 -16.09
N VAL A 42 -22.59 -21.75 -17.38
CA VAL A 42 -21.80 -20.70 -18.05
C VAL A 42 -22.54 -19.36 -18.02
N VAL A 43 -23.84 -19.35 -18.32
CA VAL A 43 -24.68 -18.15 -18.26
C VAL A 43 -24.74 -17.61 -16.84
N PHE A 44 -25.01 -18.47 -15.85
CA PHE A 44 -25.06 -18.07 -14.45
C PHE A 44 -23.74 -17.44 -13.99
N ILE A 45 -22.61 -18.09 -14.31
CA ILE A 45 -21.28 -17.60 -13.99
C ILE A 45 -21.00 -16.27 -14.69
N ALA A 46 -21.38 -16.11 -15.97
CA ALA A 46 -21.19 -14.86 -16.70
C ALA A 46 -21.92 -13.67 -16.05
N PHE A 47 -23.08 -13.91 -15.43
CA PHE A 47 -23.81 -12.87 -14.68
C PHE A 47 -23.33 -12.69 -13.23
N ALA A 48 -22.94 -13.77 -12.55
CA ALA A 48 -22.50 -13.74 -11.16
C ALA A 48 -21.08 -13.17 -11.00
N ASN A 49 -20.18 -13.49 -11.93
CA ASN A 49 -18.77 -13.13 -11.86
C ASN A 49 -18.56 -11.61 -11.71
N PRO A 50 -19.08 -10.73 -12.60
CA PRO A 50 -18.80 -9.28 -12.49
C PRO A 50 -19.32 -8.64 -11.20
N LYS A 51 -20.46 -9.13 -10.68
CA LYS A 51 -21.03 -8.62 -9.42
C LYS A 51 -20.18 -8.99 -8.22
N LEU A 52 -19.77 -10.25 -8.18
CA LEU A 52 -18.94 -10.77 -7.09
C LEU A 52 -17.55 -10.13 -7.10
N THR A 53 -16.91 -10.10 -8.27
CA THR A 53 -15.58 -9.51 -8.41
C THR A 53 -15.61 -8.00 -8.18
N GLY A 54 -16.67 -7.29 -8.59
CA GLY A 54 -16.78 -5.85 -8.36
C GLY A 54 -16.86 -5.46 -6.87
N VAL A 55 -17.56 -6.26 -6.05
CA VAL A 55 -17.60 -6.02 -4.60
C VAL A 55 -16.24 -6.25 -3.95
N ILE A 56 -15.55 -7.34 -4.35
CA ILE A 56 -14.22 -7.66 -3.83
C ILE A 56 -13.20 -6.61 -4.28
N GLU A 57 -13.21 -6.25 -5.57
CA GLU A 57 -12.37 -5.19 -6.15
C GLU A 57 -12.55 -3.88 -5.41
N GLY A 58 -13.79 -3.48 -5.10
CA GLY A 58 -14.09 -2.26 -4.37
C GLY A 58 -13.43 -2.23 -2.99
N GLN A 59 -13.56 -3.31 -2.22
CA GLN A 59 -12.95 -3.40 -0.88
C GLN A 59 -11.41 -3.37 -0.94
N VAL A 60 -10.81 -4.14 -1.85
CA VAL A 60 -9.34 -4.19 -2.01
C VAL A 60 -8.82 -2.84 -2.50
N THR A 61 -9.46 -2.24 -3.50
CA THR A 61 -9.08 -0.94 -4.06
C THR A 61 -9.17 0.17 -3.03
N SER A 62 -10.25 0.23 -2.25
CA SER A 62 -10.40 1.23 -1.18
C SER A 62 -9.39 1.02 -0.06
N SER A 63 -9.11 -0.24 0.31
CA SER A 63 -8.10 -0.56 1.32
C SER A 63 -6.69 -0.17 0.89
N ILE A 64 -6.30 -0.41 -0.37
CA ILE A 64 -4.97 -0.08 -0.89
C ILE A 64 -4.81 1.42 -1.09
N ARG A 65 -5.80 2.09 -1.72
CA ARG A 65 -5.76 3.54 -1.89
C ARG A 65 -5.70 4.25 -0.54
N GLY A 66 -6.59 3.87 0.39
CA GLY A 66 -6.60 4.46 1.72
C GLY A 66 -5.28 4.24 2.44
N MET A 67 -4.60 3.10 2.21
CA MET A 67 -3.33 2.80 2.89
C MET A 67 -2.23 3.67 2.31
N HIS A 68 -2.15 3.75 0.98
CA HIS A 68 -1.22 4.64 0.28
C HIS A 68 -1.38 6.10 0.73
N GLU A 69 -2.62 6.60 0.78
CA GLU A 69 -2.92 7.96 1.26
C GLU A 69 -2.49 8.22 2.72
N ILE A 70 -2.35 7.19 3.55
CA ILE A 70 -1.93 7.32 4.95
C ILE A 70 -0.48 6.87 5.23
N SER A 71 0.29 6.44 4.23
CA SER A 71 1.62 5.84 4.45
C SER A 71 2.65 6.13 3.36
N ALA A 72 2.33 6.99 2.38
CA ALA A 72 3.22 7.30 1.26
C ALA A 72 3.67 8.78 1.32
N PRO A 73 4.84 9.07 1.90
CA PRO A 73 5.32 10.45 2.06
C PRO A 73 5.53 11.15 0.73
N ASN A 74 4.74 12.22 0.52
CA ASN A 74 4.72 13.04 -0.69
C ASN A 74 4.55 12.23 -2.00
N GLU A 75 3.95 11.04 -1.94
CA GLU A 75 3.74 10.17 -3.10
C GLU A 75 2.25 9.99 -3.40
N PHE A 76 1.89 9.97 -4.68
CA PHE A 76 0.53 9.89 -5.18
C PHE A 76 0.34 8.74 -6.17
N ILE A 77 -0.85 8.13 -6.14
CA ILE A 77 -1.26 7.14 -7.15
C ILE A 77 -1.65 7.84 -8.45
N GLY A 78 -0.95 7.51 -9.54
CA GLY A 78 -1.21 8.02 -10.88
C GLY A 78 -2.12 7.11 -11.72
N LYS A 79 -1.68 6.87 -12.97
CA LYS A 79 -2.44 6.11 -13.95
C LYS A 79 -2.71 4.71 -13.42
N ARG A 80 -3.95 4.24 -13.55
CA ARG A 80 -4.37 2.89 -13.16
C ARG A 80 -4.85 2.09 -14.35
N GLU A 81 -4.37 0.87 -14.46
CA GLU A 81 -4.78 -0.10 -15.48
C GLU A 81 -5.43 -1.30 -14.81
N ARG A 82 -6.58 -1.74 -15.34
CA ARG A 82 -7.35 -2.85 -14.77
C ARG A 82 -7.45 -3.99 -15.76
N TYR A 83 -7.13 -5.18 -15.28
CA TYR A 83 -7.12 -6.42 -16.02
C TYR A 83 -8.11 -7.39 -15.36
N PRO A 84 -9.42 -7.24 -15.65
CA PRO A 84 -10.43 -8.15 -15.11
C PRO A 84 -10.26 -9.55 -15.72
N GLY A 85 -10.46 -10.57 -14.88
CA GLY A 85 -10.35 -11.97 -15.25
C GLY A 85 -11.51 -12.81 -14.70
N PHE A 86 -11.30 -14.13 -14.69
CA PHE A 86 -12.27 -15.07 -14.14
C PHE A 86 -12.17 -15.14 -12.62
N LEU A 87 -13.27 -14.85 -11.91
CA LEU A 87 -13.38 -14.84 -10.45
C LEU A 87 -12.39 -13.90 -9.74
N GLY A 88 -11.83 -12.94 -10.47
CA GLY A 88 -10.84 -12.00 -9.98
C GLY A 88 -10.24 -11.16 -11.09
N GLY A 89 -9.18 -10.42 -10.79
CA GLY A 89 -8.45 -9.61 -11.73
C GLY A 89 -7.18 -9.05 -11.09
N LYS A 90 -6.46 -8.25 -11.87
CA LYS A 90 -5.28 -7.52 -11.42
C LYS A 90 -5.45 -6.04 -11.73
N SER A 91 -4.93 -5.17 -10.88
CA SER A 91 -4.79 -3.75 -11.14
C SER A 91 -3.33 -3.37 -10.98
N TYR A 92 -2.84 -2.53 -11.89
CA TYR A 92 -1.52 -1.91 -11.79
C TYR A 92 -1.71 -0.40 -11.73
N TYR A 93 -0.84 0.29 -11.02
CA TYR A 93 -0.81 1.74 -10.99
C TYR A 93 0.62 2.27 -10.93
N THR A 94 0.82 3.45 -11.49
CA THR A 94 2.07 4.20 -11.36
C THR A 94 2.03 5.02 -10.07
N THR A 95 3.20 5.28 -9.49
CA THR A 95 3.38 6.23 -8.40
C THR A 95 4.25 7.40 -8.84
N TYR A 96 4.01 8.56 -8.25
CA TYR A 96 4.79 9.77 -8.50
C TYR A 96 4.82 10.68 -7.27
N LYS A 97 5.88 11.48 -7.15
CA LYS A 97 5.98 12.58 -6.19
C LYS A 97 5.88 13.92 -6.90
N ILE A 98 5.47 14.95 -6.17
CA ILE A 98 5.46 16.34 -6.64
C ILE A 98 6.50 17.11 -5.84
N ILE A 99 7.47 17.72 -6.52
CA ILE A 99 8.55 18.49 -5.88
C ILE A 99 8.61 19.84 -6.56
N GLU A 100 8.20 20.89 -5.85
CA GLU A 100 8.17 22.27 -6.38
C GLU A 100 7.45 22.37 -7.74
N GLY A 101 6.31 21.69 -7.88
CA GLY A 101 5.50 21.63 -9.11
C GLY A 101 6.02 20.67 -10.19
N LYS A 102 7.18 20.01 -9.98
CA LYS A 102 7.70 18.99 -10.89
C LYS A 102 7.22 17.60 -10.49
N VAL A 103 6.63 16.89 -11.45
CA VAL A 103 6.23 15.50 -11.28
C VAL A 103 7.44 14.58 -11.48
N VAL A 104 7.72 13.75 -10.47
CA VAL A 104 8.78 12.74 -10.53
C VAL A 104 8.15 11.36 -10.42
N TYR A 105 8.29 10.55 -11.47
CA TYR A 105 7.85 9.15 -11.47
C TYR A 105 8.68 8.33 -10.48
N THR A 106 8.03 7.60 -9.56
CA THR A 106 8.70 6.83 -8.50
C THR A 106 8.55 5.33 -8.63
N GLY A 107 7.62 4.85 -9.47
CA GLY A 107 7.53 3.44 -9.79
C GLY A 107 6.16 2.98 -10.25
N GLU A 108 6.00 1.67 -10.21
CA GLU A 108 4.77 0.96 -10.53
C GLU A 108 4.54 -0.12 -9.48
N ASP A 109 3.30 -0.23 -9.03
CA ASP A 109 2.87 -1.28 -8.12
C ASP A 109 1.52 -1.87 -8.59
N GLY A 110 1.09 -2.96 -7.98
CA GLY A 110 -0.16 -3.59 -8.34
C GLY A 110 -0.68 -4.60 -7.32
N TYR A 111 -1.96 -4.89 -7.46
CA TYR A 111 -2.68 -5.81 -6.59
C TYR A 111 -3.60 -6.72 -7.38
N GLY A 112 -3.72 -7.95 -6.93
CA GLY A 112 -4.79 -8.84 -7.35
C GLY A 112 -6.03 -8.66 -6.50
N TYR A 113 -7.17 -9.02 -7.06
CA TYR A 113 -8.44 -9.12 -6.34
C TYR A 113 -9.21 -10.33 -6.86
N GLY A 114 -10.09 -10.90 -6.04
CA GLY A 114 -10.91 -12.05 -6.47
C GLY A 114 -11.21 -13.04 -5.35
N LEU A 115 -11.81 -14.16 -5.72
CA LEU A 115 -12.12 -15.25 -4.80
C LEU A 115 -10.88 -16.00 -4.32
N PHE A 116 -9.92 -16.23 -5.21
CA PHE A 116 -8.63 -16.88 -4.91
C PHE A 116 -7.58 -15.81 -4.60
N ARG A 117 -7.84 -15.05 -3.53
CA ARG A 117 -7.14 -13.81 -3.16
C ARG A 117 -5.62 -13.92 -3.25
N ASP A 118 -5.04 -13.06 -4.06
CA ASP A 118 -3.62 -12.70 -4.02
C ASP A 118 -3.53 -11.17 -4.14
N GLU A 119 -3.59 -10.49 -3.00
CA GLU A 119 -3.59 -9.02 -2.92
C GLU A 119 -2.18 -8.43 -3.00
N VAL A 120 -1.16 -9.26 -3.22
CA VAL A 120 0.23 -8.86 -3.38
C VAL A 120 0.72 -9.38 -4.74
N LEU A 121 0.89 -8.50 -5.72
CA LEU A 121 1.56 -8.89 -6.97
C LEU A 121 3.09 -8.85 -6.77
N SER A 122 3.59 -9.59 -5.78
CA SER A 122 5.03 -9.60 -5.47
C SER A 122 5.80 -10.18 -6.66
N LYS A 123 6.83 -9.44 -7.09
CA LYS A 123 7.93 -10.02 -7.86
C LYS A 123 8.92 -10.60 -6.85
N GLY A 124 8.99 -11.92 -6.74
CA GLY A 124 9.99 -12.56 -5.89
C GLY A 124 11.41 -12.22 -6.35
N GLY A 125 12.24 -11.72 -5.45
CA GLY A 125 13.62 -11.32 -5.73
C GLY A 125 14.34 -10.84 -4.47
N GLY A 126 15.68 -10.82 -4.53
CA GLY A 126 16.51 -10.18 -3.51
C GLY A 126 17.07 -8.88 -4.06
N TYR A 127 17.10 -7.84 -3.24
CA TYR A 127 17.69 -6.55 -3.58
C TYR A 127 19.10 -6.45 -3.01
N PRO A 128 20.06 -5.78 -3.69
CA PRO A 128 21.31 -5.37 -3.07
C PRO A 128 21.03 -4.49 -1.84
N ALA A 129 21.90 -4.48 -0.84
CA ALA A 129 21.72 -3.69 0.40
C ALA A 129 21.60 -2.16 0.18
N LEU A 130 21.97 -1.65 -1.00
CA LEU A 130 21.80 -0.25 -1.38
C LEU A 130 20.38 0.08 -1.87
N ILE A 131 19.59 -0.95 -2.18
CA ILE A 131 18.24 -0.83 -2.74
C ILE A 131 17.22 -1.28 -1.69
N GLY A 132 16.30 -0.38 -1.34
CA GLY A 132 15.23 -0.62 -0.37
C GLY A 132 15.38 0.15 0.94
N ALA A 133 14.47 -0.13 1.87
CA ALA A 133 14.34 0.59 3.12
C ALA A 133 15.48 0.33 4.11
N ALA A 134 15.83 1.36 4.88
CA ALA A 134 16.67 1.27 6.07
C ALA A 134 15.80 1.13 7.32
N PHE A 135 16.15 0.19 8.19
CA PHE A 135 15.40 -0.14 9.42
C PHE A 135 16.26 -0.06 10.68
N THR A 136 17.58 -0.05 10.51
CA THR A 136 18.58 0.01 11.58
C THR A 136 19.41 1.30 11.49
N GLU A 137 20.08 1.65 12.59
CA GLU A 137 21.00 2.79 12.61
C GLU A 137 22.13 2.64 11.59
N GLU A 138 22.75 1.45 11.50
CA GLU A 138 23.84 1.18 10.55
C GLU A 138 23.40 1.37 9.09
N GLU A 139 22.18 0.94 8.74
CA GLU A 139 21.63 1.14 7.39
C GLU A 139 21.34 2.62 7.13
N ALA A 140 20.85 3.35 8.12
CA ALA A 140 20.51 4.77 8.00
C ALA A 140 21.74 5.68 7.80
N GLU A 141 22.94 5.24 8.21
CA GLU A 141 24.19 5.97 7.95
C GLU A 141 24.46 6.14 6.44
N LYS A 142 24.00 5.21 5.60
CA LYS A 142 24.25 5.23 4.15
C LYS A 142 22.98 5.58 3.37
N PRO A 143 23.08 6.31 2.26
CA PRO A 143 21.93 6.53 1.39
C PRO A 143 21.43 5.19 0.86
N THR A 144 20.13 4.95 1.01
CA THR A 144 19.43 3.88 0.30
C THR A 144 18.63 4.46 -0.86
N TYR A 145 18.32 3.60 -1.83
CA TYR A 145 17.68 4.01 -3.08
C TYR A 145 16.54 3.09 -3.45
N ASN A 146 15.54 3.61 -4.17
CA ASN A 146 14.57 2.75 -4.84
C ASN A 146 15.15 2.17 -6.15
N GLU A 147 14.38 1.33 -6.84
CA GLU A 147 14.79 0.69 -8.09
C GLU A 147 15.13 1.68 -9.22
N LEU A 148 14.69 2.93 -9.12
CA LEU A 148 14.97 4.00 -10.08
C LEU A 148 16.23 4.81 -9.74
N GLY A 149 16.93 4.46 -8.65
CA GLY A 149 18.09 5.18 -8.17
C GLY A 149 17.75 6.50 -7.46
N GLN A 150 16.50 6.68 -7.04
CA GLN A 150 16.09 7.83 -6.24
C GLN A 150 16.35 7.53 -4.77
N ARG A 151 16.92 8.50 -4.05
CA ARG A 151 17.25 8.33 -2.63
C ARG A 151 15.97 8.22 -1.80
N GLN A 152 15.93 7.26 -0.88
CA GLN A 152 14.81 7.10 0.05
C GLN A 152 15.05 7.89 1.33
N MET A 153 13.97 8.44 1.87
CA MET A 153 13.99 9.16 3.13
C MET A 153 13.96 8.21 4.32
N VAL A 154 14.62 8.63 5.40
CA VAL A 154 14.55 7.97 6.72
C VAL A 154 14.10 8.96 7.79
N PHE A 155 13.47 8.43 8.82
CA PHE A 155 12.86 9.16 9.93
C PHE A 155 13.29 8.53 11.26
N TYR A 156 13.44 9.37 12.26
CA TYR A 156 13.94 9.04 13.60
C TYR A 156 12.87 9.40 14.63
N TYR A 157 12.49 8.45 15.49
CA TYR A 157 11.60 8.75 16.62
C TYR A 157 12.24 9.77 17.59
N PRO A 158 11.46 10.72 18.14
CA PRO A 158 12.00 11.73 19.04
C PRO A 158 12.42 11.17 20.40
N PHE A 159 11.75 10.13 20.89
CA PHE A 159 11.99 9.54 22.22
C PHE A 159 13.15 8.53 22.27
N LEU A 160 13.60 8.01 21.11
CA LEU A 160 14.73 7.08 21.06
C LEU A 160 16.08 7.81 21.02
N PRO A 161 17.10 7.32 21.75
CA PRO A 161 18.48 7.72 21.57
C PRO A 161 19.11 6.96 20.39
N TYR A 162 19.90 7.66 19.58
CA TYR A 162 20.66 7.09 18.47
C TYR A 162 22.12 7.51 18.59
N ASP A 163 23.04 6.68 18.10
CA ASP A 163 24.47 6.98 18.08
C ASP A 163 24.79 8.16 17.15
N SER A 164 24.06 8.25 16.04
CA SER A 164 24.16 9.36 15.10
C SER A 164 22.81 9.72 14.47
N TYR A 165 22.66 10.98 14.10
CA TYR A 165 21.50 11.51 13.38
C TYR A 165 21.93 11.97 12.00
N ARG A 166 21.15 11.63 10.98
CA ARG A 166 21.36 12.15 9.63
C ARG A 166 21.10 13.66 9.59
N ARG A 167 22.00 14.40 8.93
CA ARG A 167 21.93 15.87 8.79
C ARG A 167 22.12 16.28 7.33
N ASP A 168 21.27 15.76 6.47
CA ASP A 168 21.43 16.01 5.04
C ASP A 168 21.22 17.49 4.65
N LEU A 169 20.57 18.30 5.50
CA LEU A 169 20.53 19.76 5.30
C LEU A 169 21.92 20.39 5.23
N ASP A 170 22.94 19.79 5.86
CA ASP A 170 24.32 20.27 5.81
C ASP A 170 24.94 20.08 4.41
N LEU A 171 24.38 19.17 3.59
CA LEU A 171 24.84 18.87 2.23
C LEU A 171 24.27 19.83 1.17
N LEU A 172 23.36 20.74 1.54
CA LEU A 172 22.70 21.64 0.58
C LEU A 172 23.67 22.48 -0.24
N ASP A 173 24.84 22.81 0.31
CA ASP A 173 25.85 23.63 -0.35
C ASP A 173 26.55 22.87 -1.51
N GLU A 174 26.43 21.54 -1.54
CA GLU A 174 27.03 20.67 -2.56
C GLU A 174 26.07 20.33 -3.73
N ILE A 175 24.75 20.49 -3.54
CA ILE A 175 23.71 19.98 -4.47
C ILE A 175 23.49 20.89 -5.69
N GLY A 176 23.82 22.18 -5.56
CA GLY A 176 23.69 23.18 -6.62
C GLY A 176 22.32 23.86 -6.69
N GLN A 177 22.31 25.13 -7.12
CA GLN A 177 21.16 26.04 -6.98
C GLN A 177 19.99 25.77 -7.94
N GLU A 178 20.21 25.00 -9.01
CA GLU A 178 19.18 24.67 -10.02
C GLU A 178 18.40 23.39 -9.65
N LYS A 179 18.66 22.82 -8.47
CA LYS A 179 17.99 21.62 -7.98
C LYS A 179 16.86 21.98 -7.03
N VAL A 180 15.81 21.17 -7.09
CA VAL A 180 14.74 21.09 -6.09
C VAL A 180 14.74 19.68 -5.51
N MET A 181 14.37 19.57 -4.24
CA MET A 181 14.40 18.29 -3.54
C MET A 181 13.32 18.22 -2.47
N GLU A 182 13.05 16.99 -2.03
CA GLU A 182 12.31 16.72 -0.81
C GLU A 182 13.26 16.35 0.33
N VAL A 183 12.87 16.71 1.55
CA VAL A 183 13.62 16.43 2.77
C VAL A 183 12.65 15.95 3.85
N ALA A 184 12.90 14.76 4.38
CA ALA A 184 12.29 14.32 5.61
C ALA A 184 12.95 15.01 6.80
N LEU A 185 12.14 15.59 7.68
CA LEU A 185 12.51 16.18 8.94
C LEU A 185 11.99 15.28 10.05
N SER A 186 12.87 14.88 10.96
CA SER A 186 12.48 14.24 12.23
C SER A 186 12.58 15.28 13.34
N PHE A 187 11.52 15.40 14.12
CA PHE A 187 11.41 16.39 15.18
C PHE A 187 12.06 15.93 16.48
N ASP A 188 12.28 16.86 17.40
CA ASP A 188 12.81 16.60 18.75
C ASP A 188 11.75 16.07 19.73
N GLN A 189 10.47 16.30 19.44
CA GLN A 189 9.30 15.84 20.19
C GLN A 189 8.05 15.76 19.31
N GLY A 190 6.94 15.30 19.89
CA GLY A 190 5.61 15.39 19.28
C GLY A 190 5.09 16.83 19.27
N TYR A 191 4.66 17.29 18.09
CA TYR A 191 4.04 18.60 17.91
C TYR A 191 2.59 18.47 17.43
N THR A 192 1.77 19.49 17.66
CA THR A 192 0.47 19.66 17.00
C THR A 192 0.65 20.20 15.58
N LEU A 193 -0.37 20.04 14.72
CA LEU A 193 -0.30 20.52 13.34
C LEU A 193 -0.08 22.04 13.26
N GLN A 194 -0.74 22.80 14.16
CA GLN A 194 -0.61 24.25 14.21
C GLN A 194 0.80 24.69 14.65
N GLU A 195 1.43 23.95 15.56
CA GLU A 195 2.82 24.20 15.96
C GLU A 195 3.76 23.93 14.80
N VAL A 196 3.63 22.79 14.10
CA VAL A 196 4.46 22.47 12.92
C VAL A 196 4.35 23.56 11.85
N GLN A 197 3.13 23.99 11.52
CA GLN A 197 2.89 25.08 10.56
C GLN A 197 3.49 26.42 10.99
N SER A 198 3.61 26.67 12.30
CA SER A 198 4.20 27.89 12.83
C SER A 198 5.73 27.84 12.93
N LEU A 199 6.30 26.64 13.08
CA LEU A 199 7.75 26.40 13.20
C LEU A 199 8.44 26.35 11.83
N ILE A 200 7.76 25.84 10.80
CA ILE A 200 8.28 25.77 9.44
C ILE A 200 8.19 27.15 8.77
N PRO A 201 9.28 27.68 8.17
CA PRO A 201 9.24 28.96 7.47
C PRO A 201 8.24 28.95 6.30
N ASN A 202 7.47 30.03 6.12
CA ASN A 202 6.42 30.13 5.09
C ASN A 202 6.90 29.90 3.64
N ASP A 203 8.18 30.17 3.36
CA ASP A 203 8.75 29.98 2.03
C ASP A 203 9.10 28.51 1.74
N VAL A 204 9.11 27.65 2.77
CA VAL A 204 9.34 26.20 2.67
C VAL A 204 7.99 25.50 2.47
N THR A 205 7.87 24.68 1.44
CA THR A 205 6.65 23.91 1.20
C THR A 205 6.58 22.71 2.14
N LEU A 206 5.58 22.69 3.02
CA LEU A 206 5.25 21.53 3.86
C LEU A 206 4.35 20.58 3.07
N SER A 207 4.93 19.48 2.57
CA SER A 207 4.24 18.56 1.65
C SER A 207 3.49 17.44 2.37
N TRP A 208 4.04 16.91 3.47
CA TRP A 208 3.50 15.74 4.16
C TRP A 208 3.89 15.78 5.64
N ILE A 209 3.09 15.16 6.51
CA ILE A 209 3.34 15.14 7.95
C ILE A 209 3.33 13.71 8.49
N TRP A 210 4.31 13.38 9.34
CA TRP A 210 4.46 12.07 9.99
C TRP A 210 3.72 12.07 11.33
N VAL A 211 2.73 11.20 11.49
CA VAL A 211 1.95 11.03 12.71
C VAL A 211 2.69 10.11 13.69
N ASP A 212 2.58 10.38 14.98
CA ASP A 212 2.94 9.45 16.05
C ASP A 212 2.09 8.17 15.96
N ASP A 213 2.61 7.16 15.25
CA ASP A 213 1.87 5.94 14.90
C ASP A 213 2.17 4.73 15.80
N VAL A 214 2.77 4.99 16.97
CA VAL A 214 3.28 3.97 17.89
C VAL A 214 2.77 4.18 19.31
N ASP A 215 2.83 3.12 20.10
CA ASP A 215 2.58 3.18 21.54
C ASP A 215 3.91 2.92 22.26
N GLU A 216 4.57 3.97 22.76
CA GLU A 216 5.90 3.90 23.39
C GLU A 216 6.00 2.86 24.53
N GLU A 217 4.89 2.57 25.22
CA GLU A 217 4.86 1.62 26.33
C GLU A 217 4.64 0.17 25.88
N LYS A 218 3.97 -0.04 24.74
CA LYS A 218 3.58 -1.37 24.24
C LYS A 218 4.46 -1.88 23.11
N ASP A 219 4.98 -0.99 22.28
CA ASP A 219 5.79 -1.32 21.10
C ASP A 219 7.24 -1.61 21.53
N ASN A 220 7.88 -2.58 20.86
CA ASN A 220 9.18 -3.10 21.28
C ASN A 220 10.30 -2.63 20.34
N PHE A 221 10.83 -1.45 20.61
CA PHE A 221 11.93 -0.83 19.85
C PHE A 221 13.32 -1.41 20.19
N GLN A 222 13.50 -2.73 20.12
CA GLN A 222 14.78 -3.37 20.40
C GLN A 222 15.33 -4.10 19.17
N THR A 223 16.65 -4.03 18.96
CA THR A 223 17.33 -4.94 18.02
C THR A 223 17.15 -6.36 18.52
N GLY A 224 16.89 -7.29 17.60
CA GLY A 224 16.32 -8.59 17.96
C GLY A 224 17.04 -9.34 19.08
N HIS A 225 16.27 -9.96 19.98
CA HIS A 225 16.84 -10.80 21.05
C HIS A 225 17.52 -12.03 20.46
N MET A 226 18.80 -12.25 20.76
CA MET A 226 19.45 -13.54 20.56
C MET A 226 19.05 -14.48 21.70
N ASP A 227 18.65 -15.71 21.40
CA ASP A 227 18.50 -16.74 22.43
C ASP A 227 19.87 -17.22 22.95
N GLU A 228 19.83 -18.12 23.94
CA GLU A 228 21.01 -18.77 24.53
C GLU A 228 21.85 -19.55 23.49
N ASN A 229 21.33 -19.77 22.27
CA ASN A 229 22.02 -20.44 21.17
C ASN A 229 22.56 -19.47 20.10
N GLY A 230 22.33 -18.16 20.25
CA GLY A 230 22.75 -17.14 19.30
C GLY A 230 21.84 -16.97 18.09
N GLU A 231 20.61 -17.50 18.13
CA GLU A 231 19.59 -17.30 17.09
C GLU A 231 18.74 -16.06 17.40
N VAL A 232 18.44 -15.23 16.40
CA VAL A 232 17.56 -14.05 16.56
C VAL A 232 16.10 -14.54 16.70
N VAL A 233 15.52 -14.39 17.89
CA VAL A 233 14.21 -14.94 18.27
C VAL A 233 13.05 -13.94 18.13
N SER A 234 13.34 -12.65 18.00
CA SER A 234 12.32 -11.64 17.67
C SER A 234 12.97 -10.50 16.91
N LEU A 235 12.42 -10.06 15.78
CA LEU A 235 12.70 -8.72 15.27
C LEU A 235 11.86 -7.77 16.14
N GLY A 236 12.46 -6.84 16.87
CA GLY A 236 11.69 -5.73 17.45
C GLY A 236 11.20 -4.79 16.36
N ASP A 237 10.40 -3.80 16.75
CA ASP A 237 9.97 -2.72 15.87
C ASP A 237 11.19 -1.95 15.33
N TYR A 238 11.02 -1.39 14.12
CA TYR A 238 12.11 -0.70 13.44
C TYR A 238 12.55 0.54 14.22
N LEU A 239 13.83 0.59 14.59
CA LEU A 239 14.45 1.74 15.25
C LEU A 239 14.43 2.96 14.33
N ILE A 240 14.64 2.73 13.03
CA ILE A 240 14.58 3.74 11.98
C ILE A 240 13.37 3.46 11.12
N ARG A 241 12.61 4.50 10.77
CA ARG A 241 11.52 4.38 9.81
C ARG A 241 12.00 4.83 8.44
N SER A 242 11.68 4.05 7.42
CA SER A 242 11.82 4.46 6.02
C SER A 242 10.53 5.12 5.53
N GLU A 243 10.59 5.77 4.37
CA GLU A 243 9.39 6.26 3.66
C GLU A 243 8.33 5.17 3.41
N ASP A 244 8.73 3.88 3.38
CA ASP A 244 7.82 2.74 3.20
C ASP A 244 7.11 2.30 4.49
N THR A 245 7.48 2.88 5.63
CA THR A 245 6.98 2.45 6.95
C THR A 245 6.37 3.56 7.78
N VAL A 246 6.59 4.83 7.48
CA VAL A 246 5.94 5.91 8.24
C VAL A 246 4.46 6.04 7.89
N TYR A 247 3.65 6.47 8.86
CA TYR A 247 2.23 6.77 8.64
C TYR A 247 1.94 8.25 8.85
N GLY A 248 1.10 8.82 8.02
CA GLY A 248 0.85 10.26 8.02
C GLY A 248 0.04 10.67 6.81
N PHE A 249 0.04 11.94 6.46
CA PHE A 249 -0.79 12.41 5.35
C PHE A 249 -0.19 13.60 4.63
N SER A 250 -0.54 13.70 3.35
CA SER A 250 -0.16 14.81 2.49
C SER A 250 -0.97 16.05 2.84
N LEU A 251 -0.30 17.20 2.91
CA LEU A 251 -0.94 18.51 2.94
C LEU A 251 -1.23 19.04 1.53
N LEU A 252 -0.75 18.33 0.52
CA LEU A 252 -0.99 18.61 -0.89
C LEU A 252 -1.90 17.55 -1.51
N ASP A 253 -2.71 17.94 -2.47
CA ASP A 253 -3.49 17.03 -3.30
C ASP A 253 -2.64 16.46 -4.46
N ALA A 254 -3.24 15.56 -5.25
CA ALA A 254 -2.56 14.92 -6.36
C ALA A 254 -2.21 15.86 -7.55
N ASN A 255 -2.65 17.12 -7.50
CA ASN A 255 -2.30 18.19 -8.43
C ASN A 255 -1.20 19.11 -7.88
N GLY A 256 -0.83 18.96 -6.60
CA GLY A 256 0.14 19.80 -5.90
C GLY A 256 -0.48 21.04 -5.25
N ASP A 257 -1.81 21.13 -5.19
CA ASP A 257 -2.53 22.21 -4.51
C ASP A 257 -2.75 21.86 -3.02
N GLU A 258 -3.08 22.83 -2.18
CA GLU A 258 -3.39 22.57 -0.77
C GLU A 258 -4.58 21.60 -0.63
N ALA A 259 -4.39 20.55 0.15
CA ALA A 259 -5.42 19.52 0.37
C ALA A 259 -6.57 20.04 1.25
N GLU A 260 -7.80 19.68 0.89
CA GLU A 260 -8.98 19.99 1.70
C GLU A 260 -9.08 19.03 2.90
N GLU A 261 -9.04 19.57 4.12
CA GLU A 261 -9.19 18.84 5.38
C GLU A 261 -8.34 17.55 5.48
N PRO A 262 -7.01 17.62 5.30
CA PRO A 262 -6.17 16.43 5.13
C PRO A 262 -6.17 15.49 6.34
N ALA A 263 -6.18 16.05 7.56
CA ALA A 263 -6.29 15.27 8.79
C ALA A 263 -7.63 14.49 8.90
N LEU A 264 -8.74 15.08 8.45
CA LEU A 264 -10.03 14.39 8.44
C LEU A 264 -10.05 13.27 7.39
N SER A 265 -9.41 13.48 6.23
CA SER A 265 -9.25 12.43 5.23
C SER A 265 -8.44 11.24 5.78
N PHE A 266 -7.33 11.51 6.47
CA PHE A 266 -6.50 10.51 7.16
C PHE A 266 -7.33 9.68 8.15
N ILE A 267 -8.04 10.33 9.08
CA ILE A 267 -8.90 9.67 10.08
C ILE A 267 -10.00 8.83 9.40
N ARG A 268 -10.61 9.35 8.33
CA ARG A 268 -11.66 8.66 7.57
C ARG A 268 -11.13 7.41 6.88
N ASN A 269 -9.91 7.46 6.33
CA ASN A 269 -9.26 6.32 5.68
C ASN A 269 -8.98 5.21 6.69
N ILE A 270 -8.44 5.55 7.86
CA ILE A 270 -8.23 4.58 8.95
C ILE A 270 -9.57 3.97 9.41
N SER A 271 -10.56 4.83 9.69
CA SER A 271 -11.87 4.42 10.20
C SER A 271 -12.63 3.51 9.22
N SER A 272 -12.57 3.81 7.93
CA SER A 272 -13.16 3.00 6.86
C SER A 272 -12.37 1.71 6.62
N GLY A 273 -11.04 1.82 6.65
CA GLY A 273 -10.08 0.75 6.42
C GLY A 273 -10.33 -0.49 7.27
N LYS A 274 -10.66 -0.30 8.55
CA LYS A 274 -11.01 -1.38 9.50
C LYS A 274 -12.15 -2.28 9.02
N LYS A 275 -13.04 -1.78 8.17
CA LYS A 275 -14.23 -2.50 7.69
C LYS A 275 -13.97 -3.30 6.41
N PHE A 276 -12.90 -3.00 5.68
CA PHE A 276 -12.58 -3.68 4.44
C PHE A 276 -12.00 -5.07 4.72
N LYS A 277 -12.49 -6.10 4.02
CA LYS A 277 -11.96 -7.46 4.11
C LYS A 277 -10.79 -7.63 3.14
N ALA A 278 -9.69 -6.91 3.40
CA ALA A 278 -8.49 -6.83 2.58
C ALA A 278 -7.23 -6.94 3.44
N ARG A 279 -6.04 -7.05 2.82
CA ARG A 279 -4.74 -7.30 3.45
C ARG A 279 -4.44 -6.37 4.64
N TRP A 280 -4.80 -5.09 4.52
CA TRP A 280 -4.46 -4.07 5.50
C TRP A 280 -5.47 -3.91 6.63
N GLN A 281 -6.50 -4.76 6.70
CA GLN A 281 -7.53 -4.63 7.74
C GLN A 281 -6.95 -4.64 9.16
N GLY A 282 -5.94 -5.49 9.41
CA GLY A 282 -5.26 -5.56 10.71
C GLY A 282 -4.53 -4.26 11.03
N GLU A 283 -3.77 -3.74 10.07
CA GLU A 283 -3.01 -2.51 10.24
C GLU A 283 -3.90 -1.30 10.50
N TYR A 284 -5.02 -1.17 9.78
CA TYR A 284 -6.01 -0.12 10.08
C TYR A 284 -6.60 -0.23 11.48
N LYS A 285 -6.75 -1.44 12.02
CA LYS A 285 -7.22 -1.62 13.41
C LYS A 285 -6.14 -1.21 14.40
N ARG A 286 -4.89 -1.63 14.17
CA ARG A 286 -3.74 -1.23 14.97
C ARG A 286 -3.65 0.29 15.03
N LEU A 287 -3.55 0.96 13.88
CA LEU A 287 -3.47 2.42 13.80
C LEU A 287 -4.64 3.11 14.47
N TYR A 288 -5.87 2.62 14.28
CA TYR A 288 -7.01 3.22 14.97
C TYR A 288 -6.89 3.10 16.48
N GLU A 289 -6.48 1.93 16.99
CA GLU A 289 -6.34 1.67 18.43
C GLU A 289 -5.19 2.48 19.04
N THR A 290 -4.06 2.60 18.35
CA THR A 290 -2.89 3.40 18.76
C THR A 290 -3.20 4.90 18.78
N LEU A 291 -3.88 5.41 17.74
CA LEU A 291 -4.10 6.85 17.57
C LEU A 291 -5.37 7.37 18.26
N SER A 292 -6.24 6.49 18.77
CA SER A 292 -7.44 6.93 19.46
C SER A 292 -7.09 7.51 20.83
N GLY A 293 -7.77 8.60 21.20
CA GLY A 293 -7.65 9.15 22.54
C GLY A 293 -8.21 8.21 23.61
N GLU A 294 -8.14 8.66 24.87
CA GLU A 294 -8.61 7.89 26.04
C GLU A 294 -10.09 7.46 25.94
N ASP A 295 -10.90 8.18 25.17
CA ASP A 295 -12.32 7.87 24.93
C ASP A 295 -12.55 6.77 23.86
N GLY A 296 -11.47 6.27 23.24
CA GLY A 296 -11.50 5.26 22.20
C GLY A 296 -11.97 5.78 20.83
N ILE A 297 -11.98 7.11 20.64
CA ILE A 297 -12.34 7.76 19.39
C ILE A 297 -11.07 8.39 18.80
N LEU A 298 -10.84 8.14 17.51
CA LEU A 298 -9.79 8.81 16.77
C LEU A 298 -10.29 10.18 16.29
N ALA A 299 -9.79 11.26 16.91
CA ALA A 299 -10.07 12.63 16.52
C ALA A 299 -8.79 13.40 16.17
N GLY A 300 -8.93 14.50 15.43
CA GLY A 300 -7.78 15.26 14.92
C GLY A 300 -6.94 15.94 16.00
N ASN A 301 -7.55 16.22 17.16
CA ASN A 301 -6.87 16.78 18.33
C ASN A 301 -6.06 15.74 19.11
N ASP A 302 -6.22 14.45 18.82
CA ASP A 302 -5.46 13.37 19.45
C ASP A 302 -4.13 13.12 18.72
N LEU A 303 -3.99 13.66 17.49
CA LEU A 303 -2.82 13.44 16.66
C LEU A 303 -1.66 14.35 17.08
N GLN A 304 -0.51 13.72 17.35
CA GLN A 304 0.79 14.37 17.40
C GLN A 304 1.64 13.97 16.19
N TYR A 305 2.64 14.80 15.89
CA TYR A 305 3.48 14.63 14.71
C TYR A 305 4.95 14.61 15.10
N TYR A 306 5.66 13.58 14.64
CA TYR A 306 7.08 13.35 14.89
C TYR A 306 8.00 13.80 13.76
N GLY A 307 7.43 14.25 12.66
CA GLY A 307 8.20 14.73 11.54
C GLY A 307 7.34 15.24 10.41
N ALA A 308 8.01 15.58 9.32
CA ALA A 308 7.37 16.05 8.11
C ALA A 308 8.25 15.79 6.89
N VAL A 309 7.66 15.88 5.70
CA VAL A 309 8.41 16.04 4.45
C VAL A 309 8.17 17.44 3.93
N VAL A 310 9.26 18.14 3.65
CA VAL A 310 9.26 19.47 3.05
C VAL A 310 9.89 19.41 1.67
N THR A 311 9.49 20.33 0.79
CA THR A 311 10.12 20.53 -0.52
C THR A 311 10.64 21.96 -0.67
N GLY A 312 11.65 22.12 -1.52
CA GLY A 312 12.22 23.43 -1.83
C GLY A 312 13.50 23.33 -2.66
N ASP A 313 14.05 24.49 -2.98
CA ASP A 313 15.43 24.61 -3.49
C ASP A 313 16.43 24.74 -2.34
N THR A 314 17.73 24.75 -2.68
CA THR A 314 18.81 24.87 -1.70
C THR A 314 18.70 26.14 -0.84
N LYS A 315 18.22 27.25 -1.41
CA LYS A 315 18.11 28.53 -0.71
C LYS A 315 16.97 28.49 0.30
N THR A 316 15.80 28.04 -0.12
CA THR A 316 14.62 27.90 0.72
C THR A 316 14.86 26.91 1.85
N LEU A 317 15.37 25.71 1.55
CA LEU A 317 15.62 24.67 2.55
C LEU A 317 16.75 25.03 3.52
N SER A 318 17.68 25.93 3.14
CA SER A 318 18.72 26.40 4.05
C SER A 318 18.17 27.13 5.28
N GLN A 319 16.94 27.64 5.22
CA GLN A 319 16.26 28.27 6.36
C GLN A 319 15.96 27.28 7.49
N LEU A 320 15.99 25.98 7.20
CA LEU A 320 15.78 24.91 8.17
C LEU A 320 17.09 24.50 8.87
N LYS A 321 18.25 24.98 8.39
CA LYS A 321 19.54 24.69 9.04
C LYS A 321 19.52 25.22 10.46
N GLU A 322 20.04 24.43 11.39
CA GLU A 322 20.22 24.79 12.80
C GLU A 322 18.93 25.08 13.60
N LEU A 323 17.74 24.81 13.06
CA LEU A 323 16.50 24.95 13.83
C LEU A 323 16.43 23.86 14.91
N PRO A 324 16.29 24.22 16.20
CA PRO A 324 16.49 23.29 17.31
C PRO A 324 15.43 22.19 17.41
N PHE A 325 14.24 22.41 16.84
CA PHE A 325 13.18 21.40 16.82
C PHE A 325 13.44 20.28 15.78
N ILE A 326 14.42 20.43 14.90
CA ILE A 326 14.78 19.45 13.87
C ILE A 326 15.93 18.59 14.42
N LYS A 327 15.61 17.35 14.79
CA LYS A 327 16.57 16.39 15.37
C LYS A 327 17.39 15.67 14.29
N ALA A 328 16.76 15.36 13.16
CA ALA A 328 17.41 14.77 11.99
C ALA A 328 16.79 15.29 10.69
N SER A 329 17.57 15.26 9.61
CA SER A 329 17.10 15.54 8.26
C SER A 329 17.66 14.54 7.24
N SER A 330 16.79 14.01 6.37
CA SER A 330 17.16 13.08 5.30
C SER A 330 16.62 13.55 3.97
N ILE A 331 17.49 13.82 3.01
CA ILE A 331 17.14 14.15 1.63
C ILE A 331 16.59 12.90 0.93
N GLY A 332 15.46 13.06 0.25
CA GLY A 332 14.88 12.06 -0.64
C GLY A 332 15.22 12.35 -2.10
N VAL A 333 14.19 12.38 -2.95
CA VAL A 333 14.34 12.69 -4.37
C VAL A 333 14.95 14.10 -4.58
N ILE A 334 15.96 14.18 -5.46
CA ILE A 334 16.55 15.42 -5.97
C ILE A 334 16.31 15.46 -7.48
N THR A 335 15.90 16.61 -8.01
CA THR A 335 15.66 16.79 -9.44
C THR A 335 15.98 18.21 -9.90
N ASP A 336 16.26 18.39 -11.19
CA ASP A 336 16.39 19.73 -11.78
C ASP A 336 15.06 20.49 -11.70
N ARG A 337 15.11 21.80 -11.49
CA ARG A 337 13.91 22.64 -11.46
C ARG A 337 13.13 22.64 -12.79
N TYR A 338 13.82 22.56 -13.93
CA TYR A 338 13.23 22.65 -15.28
C TYR A 338 13.53 21.44 -16.16
#